data_AF-A0A9W8UWU6-F1
#
_entry.id   AF-A0A9W8UWU6-F1
#
_cell.length_a   1.000
_cell.length_b   1.000
_cell.length_c   1.000
_cell.angle_alpha   90.00
_cell.angle_beta   90.00
_cell.angle_gamma   90.00
#
_symmetry.space_group_name_H-M   'P 1'
#
loop_
_entity.id
_entity.type
_entity.pdbx_description
1 polymer ?
#
loop_
_entity_poly.entity_id
_entity_poly.type
_entity_poly.pdbx_seq_one_letter_code
_entity_poly.pdbx_strand_id
1 'polypeptide(L)'
;MVQCRLLYSIALFWHGYKEDSKREMDAAVQLALRLGMPRQEFATDNGCQDPVLVECWRRTWWMLFIVDAFYAGTLGAMNFATLDVEATVELPCEESEYESGEIPEPKTLEEFECREFTSDDTSFSSFAYLIGAVRCAALAISIAPKVAVKEASTQVIEAADSVVDAWLLLLPKDDKQVISKTGIIDELMFQAHLVIHV
;
A
#
# COMPACT_ATOMS: atom_id res chain seq x y z
N MET A 1 8.00 -14.02 12.16
CA MET A 1 8.32 -12.92 13.11
C MET A 1 7.90 -11.55 12.59
N VAL A 2 8.15 -11.21 11.31
CA VAL A 2 7.71 -9.92 10.72
C VAL A 2 6.20 -9.71 10.89
N GLN A 3 5.38 -10.62 10.37
CA GLN A 3 3.90 -10.58 10.48
C GLN A 3 3.41 -10.45 11.93
N CYS A 4 4.01 -11.20 12.86
CA CYS A 4 3.62 -11.14 14.27
C CYS A 4 3.86 -9.74 14.88
N ARG A 5 5.01 -9.13 14.58
CA ARG A 5 5.33 -7.78 15.06
C ARG A 5 4.42 -6.72 14.43
N LEU A 6 4.14 -6.84 13.14
CA LEU A 6 3.18 -5.98 12.44
C LEU A 6 1.78 -6.05 13.05
N LEU A 7 1.23 -7.26 13.25
CA LEU A 7 -0.09 -7.42 13.87
C LEU A 7 -0.11 -6.88 15.31
N TYR A 8 0.96 -7.11 16.06
CA TYR A 8 1.06 -6.62 17.44
C TYR A 8 1.19 -5.09 17.49
N SER A 9 1.95 -4.48 16.57
CA SER A 9 2.05 -3.03 16.50
C SER A 9 0.67 -2.41 16.24
N ILE A 10 -0.11 -2.96 15.32
CA ILE A 10 -1.47 -2.45 14.99
C ILE A 10 -2.36 -2.46 16.23
N ALA A 11 -2.38 -3.57 16.97
CA ALA A 11 -3.17 -3.68 18.19
C ALA A 11 -2.73 -2.66 19.25
N LEU A 12 -1.42 -2.49 19.46
CA LEU A 12 -0.87 -1.50 20.39
C LEU A 12 -1.25 -0.06 19.99
N PHE A 13 -1.18 0.25 18.70
CA PHE A 13 -1.46 1.60 18.19
C PHE A 13 -2.90 2.03 18.50
N TRP A 14 -3.86 1.18 18.12
CA TRP A 14 -5.29 1.49 18.30
C TRP A 14 -5.77 1.36 19.74
N HIS A 15 -5.00 0.68 20.60
CA HIS A 15 -5.21 0.70 22.05
C HIS A 15 -4.56 1.91 22.76
N GLY A 16 -3.81 2.74 22.04
CA GLY A 16 -3.19 3.97 22.57
C GLY A 16 -1.74 3.81 23.05
N TYR A 17 -1.15 2.62 22.96
CA TYR A 17 0.28 2.37 23.27
C TYR A 17 1.18 2.75 22.09
N LYS A 18 1.17 4.03 21.70
CA LYS A 18 1.81 4.53 20.46
C LYS A 18 3.32 4.29 20.40
N GLU A 19 4.04 4.50 21.50
CA GLU A 19 5.50 4.27 21.56
C GLU A 19 5.83 2.78 21.39
N ASP A 20 5.08 1.90 22.04
CA ASP A 20 5.28 0.45 21.94
C ASP A 20 4.95 -0.05 20.55
N SER A 21 3.85 0.44 19.98
CA SER A 21 3.50 0.19 18.58
C SER A 21 4.63 0.59 17.65
N LYS A 22 5.18 1.80 17.80
CA LYS A 22 6.27 2.27 16.96
C LYS A 22 7.51 1.37 17.09
N ARG A 23 7.88 0.97 18.31
CA ARG A 23 9.01 0.06 18.53
C ARG A 23 8.82 -1.29 17.81
N GLU A 24 7.61 -1.86 17.87
CA GLU A 24 7.29 -3.11 17.19
C GLU A 24 7.28 -2.96 15.68
N MET A 25 6.75 -1.85 15.17
CA MET A 25 6.75 -1.54 13.74
C MET A 25 8.17 -1.34 13.20
N ASP A 26 8.99 -0.51 13.86
CA ASP A 26 10.39 -0.28 13.49
C ASP A 26 11.17 -1.60 13.49
N ALA A 27 10.93 -2.48 14.47
CA ALA A 27 11.54 -3.81 14.52
C ALA A 27 11.05 -4.75 13.40
N ALA A 28 9.79 -4.64 12.99
CA ALA A 28 9.23 -5.39 11.86
C ALA A 28 9.86 -4.95 10.53
N VAL A 29 9.94 -3.64 10.28
CA VAL A 29 10.58 -3.06 9.09
C VAL A 29 12.06 -3.46 9.03
N GLN A 30 12.82 -3.26 10.11
CA GLN A 30 14.24 -3.64 10.14
C GLN A 30 14.46 -5.14 9.89
N LEU A 31 13.55 -6.00 10.38
CA LEU A 31 13.64 -7.43 10.12
C LEU A 31 13.32 -7.74 8.65
N ALA A 32 12.27 -7.16 8.08
CA ALA A 32 11.91 -7.35 6.67
C ALA A 32 13.04 -6.92 5.72
N LEU A 33 13.67 -5.77 5.99
CA LEU A 33 14.81 -5.27 5.23
C LEU A 33 16.02 -6.19 5.32
N ARG A 34 16.35 -6.69 6.53
CA ARG A 34 17.46 -7.65 6.72
C ARG A 34 17.23 -8.97 6.00
N LEU A 35 15.97 -9.39 5.88
CA LEU A 35 15.59 -10.60 5.15
C LEU A 35 15.63 -10.39 3.63
N GLY A 36 15.61 -9.14 3.15
CA GLY A 36 15.49 -8.84 1.73
C GLY A 36 14.05 -8.90 1.20
N MET A 37 13.06 -8.85 2.08
CA MET A 37 11.63 -8.94 1.74
C MET A 37 11.11 -7.97 0.67
N PRO A 38 11.66 -6.74 0.51
CA PRO A 38 11.25 -5.84 -0.59
C PRO A 38 11.67 -6.32 -1.99
N ARG A 39 12.56 -7.33 -2.08
CA ARG A 39 13.09 -7.82 -3.36
C ARG A 39 12.20 -8.90 -3.94
N GLN A 40 12.02 -8.90 -5.25
CA GLN A 40 11.22 -9.88 -5.99
C GLN A 40 11.64 -11.33 -5.67
N GLU A 41 12.95 -11.61 -5.59
CA GLU A 41 13.45 -12.97 -5.40
C GLU A 41 13.11 -13.54 -4.02
N PHE A 42 12.92 -12.69 -3.01
CA PHE A 42 12.68 -13.13 -1.63
C PHE A 42 11.45 -14.03 -1.50
N ALA A 43 10.34 -13.63 -2.13
CA ALA A 43 9.08 -14.37 -2.04
C ALA A 43 9.22 -15.76 -2.65
N THR A 44 9.85 -15.84 -3.83
CA THR A 44 10.09 -17.10 -4.55
C THR A 44 11.05 -18.02 -3.81
N ASP A 45 12.18 -17.47 -3.31
CA ASP A 45 13.21 -18.23 -2.60
C ASP A 45 12.72 -18.79 -1.25
N ASN A 46 11.79 -18.10 -0.59
CA ASN A 46 11.24 -18.48 0.72
C ASN A 46 9.82 -19.07 0.64
N GLY A 47 9.30 -19.23 -0.58
CA GLY A 47 7.94 -19.73 -0.84
C GLY A 47 7.83 -21.25 -0.80
N CYS A 48 8.94 -21.99 -0.71
CA CYS A 48 8.95 -23.45 -0.65
C CYS A 48 8.17 -24.13 -1.80
N GLN A 49 8.14 -23.52 -2.99
CA GLN A 49 7.35 -23.94 -4.15
C GLN A 49 5.82 -23.95 -3.92
N ASP A 50 5.34 -23.30 -2.86
CA ASP A 50 3.93 -23.08 -2.58
C ASP A 50 3.54 -21.67 -3.04
N PRO A 51 2.71 -21.54 -4.11
CA PRO A 51 2.27 -20.24 -4.62
C PRO A 51 1.59 -19.36 -3.57
N VAL A 52 0.84 -19.96 -2.63
CA VAL A 52 0.15 -19.24 -1.56
C VAL A 52 1.18 -18.65 -0.59
N LEU A 53 2.24 -19.40 -0.28
CA LEU A 53 3.30 -18.90 0.58
C LEU A 53 4.12 -17.78 -0.09
N VAL A 54 4.39 -17.90 -1.39
CA VAL A 54 5.01 -16.82 -2.19
C VAL A 54 4.16 -15.54 -2.11
N GLU A 55 2.86 -15.65 -2.35
CA GLU A 55 1.92 -14.53 -2.28
C GLU A 55 1.82 -13.93 -0.87
N CYS A 56 1.83 -14.78 0.17
CA CYS A 56 1.85 -14.36 1.56
C CYS A 56 3.08 -13.48 1.89
N TRP A 57 4.25 -13.78 1.31
CA TRP A 57 5.44 -12.95 1.48
C TRP A 57 5.31 -11.59 0.79
N ARG A 58 4.77 -11.53 -0.43
CA ARG A 58 4.48 -10.27 -1.13
C ARG A 58 3.52 -9.39 -0.31
N ARG A 59 2.41 -9.97 0.13
CA ARG A 59 1.40 -9.31 0.98
C ARG A 59 1.99 -8.81 2.29
N THR A 60 2.93 -9.54 2.88
CA THR A 60 3.60 -9.12 4.13
C THR A 60 4.40 -7.83 3.96
N TRP A 61 5.18 -7.71 2.88
CA TRP A 61 5.90 -6.48 2.58
C TRP A 61 4.94 -5.31 2.34
N TRP A 62 3.96 -5.50 1.47
CA TRP A 62 3.05 -4.42 1.12
C TRP A 62 2.18 -3.98 2.29
N MET A 63 1.80 -4.90 3.19
CA MET A 63 1.10 -4.53 4.42
C MET A 63 1.99 -3.75 5.39
N LEU A 64 3.29 -4.07 5.49
CA LEU A 64 4.23 -3.22 6.24
C LEU A 64 4.25 -1.81 5.67
N PHE A 65 4.36 -1.67 4.34
CA PHE A 65 4.37 -0.39 3.65
C PHE A 65 3.09 0.42 3.92
N ILE A 66 1.92 -0.20 3.79
CA ILE A 66 0.62 0.45 4.02
C ILE A 66 0.48 0.91 5.47
N VAL A 67 0.78 0.04 6.44
CA VAL A 67 0.61 0.35 7.86
C VAL A 67 1.61 1.41 8.34
N ASP A 68 2.84 1.42 7.80
CA ASP A 68 3.82 2.47 8.12
C ASP A 68 3.32 3.84 7.64
N ALA A 69 2.71 3.89 6.46
CA ALA A 69 2.05 5.09 5.95
C ALA A 69 0.91 5.56 6.86
N PHE A 70 0.06 4.63 7.30
CA PHE A 70 -1.05 4.96 8.21
C PHE A 70 -0.56 5.54 9.53
N TYR A 71 0.55 5.03 10.06
CA TYR A 71 1.16 5.55 11.29
C TYR A 71 1.73 6.95 11.06
N ALA A 72 2.48 7.15 9.97
CA ALA A 72 3.03 8.45 9.61
C ALA A 72 1.93 9.52 9.48
N GLY A 73 0.87 9.20 8.74
CA GLY A 73 -0.28 10.08 8.56
C GLY A 73 -1.01 10.38 9.88
N THR A 74 -1.34 9.36 10.67
CA THR A 74 -2.12 9.52 11.90
C THR A 74 -1.35 10.25 13.01
N LEU A 75 -0.03 10.05 13.09
CA LEU A 75 0.80 10.72 14.09
C LEU A 75 1.23 12.12 13.66
N GLY A 76 0.95 12.53 12.41
CA GLY A 76 1.48 13.76 11.84
C GLY A 76 3.00 13.78 11.80
N ALA A 77 3.63 12.60 11.80
CA ALA A 77 5.08 12.43 11.82
C ALA A 77 5.54 12.04 10.41
N MET A 78 6.53 12.76 9.87
CA MET A 78 7.10 12.43 8.55
C MET A 78 7.99 11.16 8.55
N ASN A 79 7.85 10.28 9.54
CA ASN A 79 8.66 9.07 9.61
C ASN A 79 7.93 7.92 8.92
N PHE A 80 7.99 7.90 7.59
CA PHE A 80 7.50 6.81 6.73
C PHE A 80 8.71 6.03 6.20
N ALA A 81 9.26 5.17 7.05
CA ALA A 81 10.56 4.53 6.82
C ALA A 81 10.59 3.62 5.59
N THR A 82 9.45 3.01 5.23
CA THR A 82 9.36 2.15 4.05
C THR A 82 9.19 2.91 2.74
N LEU A 83 8.91 4.22 2.74
CA LEU A 83 8.69 4.99 1.51
C LEU A 83 9.96 5.10 0.65
N ASP A 84 11.11 5.32 1.30
CA ASP A 84 12.40 5.48 0.62
C ASP A 84 13.05 4.14 0.25
N VAL A 85 12.36 3.01 0.51
CA VAL A 85 12.85 1.68 0.17
C VAL A 85 12.43 1.35 -1.25
N GLU A 86 13.42 1.17 -2.12
CA GLU A 86 13.18 0.63 -3.46
C GLU A 86 12.69 -0.82 -3.35
N ALA A 87 11.42 -1.03 -3.72
CA ALA A 87 10.75 -2.32 -3.65
C ALA A 87 10.56 -2.85 -5.08
N THR A 88 11.17 -4.00 -5.36
CA THR A 88 10.99 -4.74 -6.63
C THR A 88 9.99 -5.88 -6.50
N VAL A 89 9.54 -6.17 -5.28
CA VAL A 89 8.49 -7.16 -5.01
C VAL A 89 7.20 -6.79 -5.74
N GLU A 90 6.63 -7.82 -6.37
CA GLU A 90 5.45 -7.67 -7.22
C GLU A 90 4.19 -7.38 -6.40
N LEU A 91 3.15 -6.93 -7.09
CA LEU A 91 1.87 -6.57 -6.49
C LEU A 91 1.07 -7.81 -6.08
N PRO A 92 0.34 -7.75 -4.95
CA PRO A 92 -0.52 -8.84 -4.51
C PRO A 92 -1.69 -9.10 -5.46
N CYS A 93 -2.16 -10.35 -5.49
CA CYS A 93 -3.36 -10.77 -6.20
C CYS A 93 -4.64 -10.41 -5.43
N GLU A 94 -5.80 -10.69 -6.02
CA GLU A 94 -7.11 -10.46 -5.36
C GLU A 94 -7.29 -11.34 -4.12
N GLU A 95 -8.14 -10.89 -3.19
CA GLU A 95 -8.47 -11.68 -1.98
C GLU A 95 -9.06 -13.05 -2.35
N SER A 96 -9.96 -13.09 -3.33
CA SER A 96 -10.59 -14.34 -3.77
C SER A 96 -9.61 -15.34 -4.38
N GLU A 97 -8.58 -14.85 -5.09
CA GLU A 97 -7.50 -15.66 -5.66
C GLU A 97 -6.58 -16.21 -4.56
N TYR A 98 -6.27 -15.39 -3.55
CA TYR A 98 -5.47 -15.81 -2.40
C TYR A 98 -6.21 -16.84 -1.53
N GLU A 99 -7.51 -16.63 -1.29
CA GLU A 99 -8.35 -17.53 -0.51
C GLU A 99 -8.59 -18.87 -1.18
N SER A 100 -8.74 -18.89 -2.51
CA SER A 100 -8.88 -20.14 -3.28
C SER A 100 -7.57 -20.89 -3.44
N GLY A 101 -6.44 -20.18 -3.32
CA GLY A 101 -5.10 -20.69 -3.60
C GLY A 101 -4.74 -20.70 -5.09
N GLU A 102 -5.63 -20.21 -5.96
CA GLU A 102 -5.39 -20.05 -7.39
C GLU A 102 -4.63 -18.74 -7.65
N ILE A 103 -3.34 -18.72 -7.27
CA ILE A 103 -2.51 -17.52 -7.37
C ILE A 103 -2.13 -17.26 -8.84
N PRO A 104 -2.50 -16.10 -9.42
CA PRO A 104 -2.15 -15.76 -10.80
C PRO A 104 -0.67 -15.39 -10.94
N GLU A 105 -0.23 -15.20 -12.18
CA GLU A 105 1.06 -14.57 -12.44
C GLU A 105 1.04 -13.14 -11.86
N PRO A 106 2.02 -12.81 -11.00
CA PRO A 106 2.03 -11.52 -10.31
C PRO A 106 2.38 -10.38 -11.29
N LYS A 107 1.80 -9.21 -11.04
CA LYS A 107 2.07 -7.99 -11.83
C LYS A 107 3.05 -7.09 -11.09
N THR A 108 3.90 -6.40 -11.82
CA THR A 108 4.90 -5.47 -11.28
C THR A 108 4.29 -4.11 -10.96
N LEU A 109 4.99 -3.35 -10.11
CA LEU A 109 4.63 -1.96 -9.84
C LEU A 109 4.73 -1.08 -11.10
N GLU A 110 5.71 -1.35 -11.97
CA GLU A 110 5.88 -0.63 -13.25
C GLU A 110 4.67 -0.83 -14.16
N GLU A 111 4.17 -2.07 -14.29
CA GLU A 111 2.95 -2.35 -15.06
C GLU A 111 1.74 -1.58 -14.52
N PHE A 112 1.61 -1.46 -13.19
CA PHE A 112 0.54 -0.68 -12.57
C PHE A 112 0.71 0.83 -12.82
N GLU A 113 1.92 1.36 -12.73
CA GLU A 113 2.21 2.77 -12.99
C GLU A 113 1.99 3.14 -14.47
N CYS A 114 2.19 2.21 -15.40
CA CYS A 114 1.92 2.38 -16.83
C CYS A 114 0.54 1.87 -17.30
N ARG A 115 -0.39 1.59 -16.38
CA ARG A 115 -1.68 0.95 -16.70
C ARG A 115 -2.54 1.69 -17.74
N GLU A 116 -2.38 3.00 -17.86
CA GLU A 116 -3.06 3.83 -18.87
C GLU A 116 -2.69 3.48 -20.33
N PHE A 117 -1.56 2.80 -20.52
CA PHE A 117 -1.08 2.31 -21.81
C PHE A 117 -1.28 0.80 -22.01
N THR A 118 -1.86 0.12 -21.02
CA THR A 118 -2.12 -1.33 -21.09
C THR A 118 -3.44 -1.63 -21.82
N SER A 119 -3.61 -2.87 -22.28
CA SER A 119 -4.87 -3.30 -22.88
C SER A 119 -6.03 -3.20 -21.88
N ASP A 120 -7.24 -2.91 -22.37
CA ASP A 120 -8.46 -2.81 -21.56
C ASP A 120 -8.76 -4.07 -20.70
N ASP A 121 -8.18 -5.22 -21.05
CA ASP A 121 -8.34 -6.49 -20.30
C ASP A 121 -7.40 -6.64 -19.09
N THR A 122 -6.43 -5.74 -18.90
CA THR A 122 -5.48 -5.82 -17.79
C THR A 122 -6.09 -5.21 -16.52
N SER A 123 -6.55 -6.07 -15.61
CA SER A 123 -7.02 -5.66 -14.28
C SER A 123 -5.92 -5.78 -13.22
N PHE A 124 -6.02 -4.95 -12.18
CA PHE A 124 -5.17 -4.99 -10.99
C PHE A 124 -6.03 -5.22 -9.76
N SER A 125 -5.45 -5.81 -8.72
CA SER A 125 -6.18 -6.13 -7.51
C SER A 125 -6.56 -4.89 -6.71
N SER A 126 -7.59 -5.00 -5.88
CA SER A 126 -7.91 -3.96 -4.88
C SER A 126 -6.74 -3.67 -3.94
N PHE A 127 -5.89 -4.66 -3.69
CA PHE A 127 -4.63 -4.49 -2.96
C PHE A 127 -3.66 -3.58 -3.73
N ALA A 128 -3.46 -3.82 -5.02
CA ALA A 128 -2.62 -2.98 -5.88
C ALA A 128 -3.13 -1.52 -5.90
N TYR A 129 -4.45 -1.31 -5.96
CA TYR A 129 -5.03 0.03 -5.89
C TYR A 129 -4.81 0.71 -4.54
N LEU A 130 -4.89 -0.03 -3.41
CA LEU A 130 -4.55 0.50 -2.09
C LEU A 130 -3.06 0.90 -2.00
N ILE A 131 -2.15 0.08 -2.51
CA ILE A 131 -0.73 0.42 -2.61
C ILE A 131 -0.55 1.71 -3.43
N GLY A 132 -1.22 1.79 -4.58
CA GLY A 132 -1.23 2.98 -5.43
C GLY A 132 -1.75 4.22 -4.71
N ALA A 133 -2.83 4.10 -3.94
CA ALA A 133 -3.42 5.18 -3.16
C ALA A 133 -2.45 5.70 -2.09
N VAL A 134 -1.80 4.79 -1.36
CA VAL A 134 -0.80 5.15 -0.35
C VAL A 134 0.41 5.85 -0.99
N ARG A 135 0.91 5.37 -2.12
CA ARG A 135 1.99 6.02 -2.88
C ARG A 135 1.57 7.41 -3.39
N CYS A 136 0.35 7.52 -3.90
CA CYS A 136 -0.25 8.77 -4.36
C CYS A 136 -0.34 9.80 -3.23
N ALA A 137 -0.86 9.42 -2.06
CA ALA A 137 -0.93 10.29 -0.89
C ALA A 137 0.47 10.72 -0.41
N ALA A 138 1.43 9.80 -0.36
CA ALA A 138 2.80 10.11 0.00
C ALA A 138 3.45 11.13 -0.96
N LEU A 139 3.22 10.99 -2.26
CA LEU A 139 3.68 11.94 -3.27
C LEU A 139 3.04 13.32 -3.07
N ALA A 140 1.72 13.38 -2.88
CA ALA A 140 1.01 14.64 -2.62
C ALA A 140 1.54 15.35 -1.35
N ILE A 141 1.78 14.59 -0.26
CA ILE A 141 2.37 15.12 0.98
C ILE A 141 3.80 15.62 0.75
N SER A 142 4.60 14.95 -0.08
CA SER A 142 5.98 15.36 -0.38
C SER A 142 6.06 16.68 -1.17
N ILE A 143 5.04 16.95 -2.00
CA ILE A 143 4.88 18.18 -2.77
C ILE A 143 4.38 19.33 -1.88
N ALA A 144 3.58 19.03 -0.86
CA ALA A 144 3.01 20.02 0.05
C ALA A 144 4.11 20.78 0.84
N PRO A 145 3.92 22.09 1.11
CA PRO A 145 4.94 22.88 1.78
C PRO A 145 5.15 22.41 3.23
N LYS A 146 6.41 22.14 3.62
CA LYS A 146 6.77 21.72 4.99
C LYS A 146 6.48 22.77 6.07
N VAL A 147 6.33 24.03 5.67
CA VAL A 147 5.93 25.13 6.53
C VAL A 147 4.71 25.76 5.88
N ALA A 148 3.64 25.95 6.64
CA ALA A 148 2.49 26.75 6.22
C ALA A 148 2.95 28.21 6.04
N VAL A 149 3.56 28.50 4.90
CA VAL A 149 3.75 29.87 4.45
C VAL A 149 2.35 30.40 4.16
N LYS A 150 2.10 31.64 4.57
CA LYS A 150 0.79 32.31 4.45
C LYS A 150 0.18 32.27 3.04
N GLU A 151 1.02 31.95 2.05
CA GLU A 151 0.71 31.68 0.67
C GLU A 151 1.48 30.41 0.26
N ALA A 152 0.93 29.23 0.53
CA ALA A 152 1.28 28.08 -0.32
C ALA A 152 0.92 28.51 -1.74
N SER A 153 1.90 28.57 -2.65
CA SER A 153 1.63 28.99 -4.03
C SER A 153 0.54 28.06 -4.58
N THR A 154 -0.51 28.61 -5.20
CA THR A 154 -1.63 27.85 -5.78
C THR A 154 -1.16 26.65 -6.61
N GLN A 155 -0.03 26.81 -7.29
CA GLN A 155 0.65 25.76 -8.06
C GLN A 155 0.99 24.48 -7.26
N VAL A 156 1.33 24.60 -5.97
CA VAL A 156 1.65 23.44 -5.12
C VAL A 156 0.39 22.68 -4.73
N ILE A 157 -0.70 23.40 -4.47
CA ILE A 157 -2.01 22.81 -4.18
C ILE A 157 -2.53 22.10 -5.43
N GLU A 158 -2.52 22.78 -6.58
CA GLU A 158 -2.92 22.21 -7.87
C GLU A 158 -2.09 20.97 -8.24
N ALA A 159 -0.78 20.97 -7.95
CA ALA A 159 0.07 19.80 -8.19
C ALA A 159 -0.33 18.61 -7.31
N ALA A 160 -0.58 18.82 -6.02
CA ALA A 160 -1.04 17.77 -5.12
C ALA A 160 -2.43 17.22 -5.52
N ASP A 161 -3.37 18.12 -5.87
CA ASP A 161 -4.70 17.75 -6.36
C ASP A 161 -4.61 16.93 -7.65
N SER A 162 -3.73 17.33 -8.59
CA SER A 162 -3.55 16.61 -9.85
C SER A 162 -3.11 15.14 -9.67
N VAL A 163 -2.30 14.87 -8.63
CA VAL A 163 -1.82 13.52 -8.32
C VAL A 163 -2.99 12.65 -7.82
N VAL A 164 -3.83 13.20 -6.96
CA VAL A 164 -5.05 12.54 -6.47
C VAL A 164 -6.06 12.30 -7.60
N ASP A 165 -6.32 13.33 -8.41
CA ASP A 165 -7.24 13.23 -9.56
C ASP A 165 -6.76 12.18 -10.57
N ALA A 166 -5.47 12.12 -10.85
CA ALA A 166 -4.90 11.10 -11.74
C ALA A 166 -5.16 9.68 -11.22
N TRP A 167 -4.99 9.43 -9.91
CA TRP A 167 -5.30 8.13 -9.34
C TRP A 167 -6.79 7.77 -9.49
N LEU A 168 -7.70 8.72 -9.19
CA LEU A 168 -9.15 8.53 -9.31
C LEU A 168 -9.63 8.29 -10.75
N LEU A 169 -9.01 8.96 -11.72
CA LEU A 169 -9.34 8.81 -13.15
C LEU A 169 -8.93 7.44 -13.70
N LEU A 170 -7.86 6.86 -13.15
CA LEU A 170 -7.31 5.57 -13.55
C LEU A 170 -7.87 4.39 -12.75
N LEU A 171 -8.93 4.60 -11.97
CA LEU A 171 -9.70 3.52 -11.37
C LEU A 171 -10.55 2.79 -12.43
N PRO A 172 -10.69 1.46 -12.34
CA PRO A 172 -11.60 0.69 -13.18
C PRO A 172 -13.02 1.22 -13.05
N LYS A 173 -13.80 1.10 -14.13
CA LYS A 173 -15.18 1.64 -14.19
C LYS A 173 -16.09 1.02 -13.14
N ASP A 174 -15.84 -0.24 -12.78
CA ASP A 174 -16.62 -1.00 -11.80
C ASP A 174 -16.11 -0.83 -10.35
N ASP A 175 -14.81 -0.56 -10.15
CA ASP A 175 -14.17 -0.48 -8.82
C ASP A 175 -14.36 0.87 -8.12
N LYS A 176 -15.05 1.82 -8.75
CA LYS A 176 -15.56 3.02 -8.06
C LYS A 176 -16.61 2.68 -7.00
N GLN A 177 -17.15 1.45 -7.03
CA GLN A 177 -18.13 0.98 -6.06
C GLN A 177 -17.47 0.10 -5.00
N VAL A 178 -17.09 0.73 -3.89
CA VAL A 178 -16.54 0.07 -2.69
C VAL A 178 -17.49 -0.98 -2.09
N ILE A 179 -18.79 -0.86 -2.35
CA ILE A 179 -19.81 -1.81 -1.90
C ILE A 179 -20.44 -2.44 -3.14
N SER A 180 -20.30 -3.75 -3.25
CA SER A 180 -20.93 -4.53 -4.30
C SER A 180 -22.47 -4.46 -4.20
N LYS A 181 -23.16 -4.81 -5.30
CA LYS A 181 -24.63 -4.88 -5.34
C LYS A 181 -25.24 -5.87 -4.34
N THR A 182 -24.46 -6.84 -3.87
CA THR A 182 -24.85 -7.82 -2.85
C THR A 182 -24.59 -7.34 -1.42
N GLY A 183 -24.02 -6.14 -1.23
CA GLY A 183 -23.72 -5.55 0.06
C GLY A 183 -22.39 -5.98 0.67
N ILE A 184 -21.57 -6.76 -0.06
CA ILE A 184 -20.20 -7.09 0.34
C ILE A 184 -19.33 -5.87 0.08
N ILE A 185 -18.56 -5.47 1.10
CA ILE A 185 -17.62 -4.36 1.05
C ILE A 185 -16.27 -4.90 0.58
N ASP A 186 -15.64 -4.21 -0.36
CA ASP A 186 -14.23 -4.40 -0.65
C ASP A 186 -13.43 -3.56 0.36
N GLU A 187 -12.86 -4.21 1.38
CA GLU A 187 -12.19 -3.50 2.46
C GLU A 187 -10.91 -2.78 1.99
N LEU A 188 -10.22 -3.30 0.97
CA LEU A 188 -8.98 -2.73 0.46
C LEU A 188 -9.27 -1.48 -0.37
N MET A 189 -10.28 -1.53 -1.23
CA MET A 189 -10.75 -0.33 -1.95
C MET A 189 -11.39 0.69 -1.00
N PHE A 190 -12.11 0.25 0.04
CA PHE A 190 -12.59 1.17 1.08
C PHE A 190 -11.43 1.93 1.73
N GLN A 191 -10.35 1.22 2.10
CA GLN A 191 -9.15 1.84 2.65
C GLN A 191 -8.45 2.74 1.62
N ALA A 192 -8.38 2.35 0.34
CA ALA A 192 -7.76 3.15 -0.70
C ALA A 192 -8.47 4.50 -0.86
N HIS A 193 -9.80 4.48 -0.92
CA HIS A 193 -10.63 5.68 -0.94
C HIS A 193 -10.49 6.50 0.34
N LEU A 194 -10.38 5.86 1.51
CA LEU A 194 -10.14 6.57 2.78
C LEU A 194 -8.81 7.34 2.72
N VAL A 195 -7.73 6.72 2.23
CA VAL A 195 -6.42 7.39 2.11
C VAL A 195 -6.48 8.60 1.19
N ILE A 196 -7.26 8.52 0.11
CA ILE A 196 -7.36 9.58 -0.90
C ILE A 196 -8.31 10.72 -0.49
N HIS A 197 -9.35 10.43 0.30
CA HIS A 197 -10.40 11.39 0.66
C HIS A 197 -10.33 11.91 2.11
N VAL A 198 -9.29 11.57 2.88
CA VAL A 198 -9.06 12.07 4.25
C VAL A 198 -8.51 13.50 4.27
#